data_AF-A0A810P071-F1
#
_entry.id   AF-A0A810P071-F1
#
_cell.length_a   1.000
_cell.length_b   1.000
_cell.length_c   1.000
_cell.angle_alpha   90.00
_cell.angle_beta   90.00
_cell.angle_gamma   90.00
#
_symmetry.space_group_name_H-M   'P 1'
#
loop_
_entity.id
_entity.type
_entity.pdbx_description
1 polymer ?
#
loop_
_entity_poly.entity_id
_entity_poly.type
_entity_poly.pdbx_seq_one_letter_code
_entity_poly.pdbx_strand_id
1 'polypeptide(L)'
;MTVQSILLRFSYFEHDWITEDIDGPEAGEAVLMRVASEGDWFEVEGAEPEEFDTLDALAEGAERVIAGEWQMPAAAVRLPVDRLRTLIADGGWTFAAGEFSEFVGNHHDTEMLVKLVRDR
;
A
#
# COMPACT_ATOMS: atom_id res chain seq x y z
N MET A 1 -15.76 25.04 8.59
CA MET A 1 -14.40 24.49 8.47
C MET A 1 -14.38 23.67 7.20
N THR A 2 -13.48 23.95 6.26
CA THR A 2 -13.37 23.16 5.01
C THR A 2 -12.43 22.00 5.26
N VAL A 3 -12.94 20.78 5.20
CA VAL A 3 -12.14 19.56 5.30
C VAL A 3 -11.46 19.33 3.95
N GLN A 4 -10.14 19.16 3.95
CA GLN A 4 -9.40 18.68 2.79
C GLN A 4 -9.30 17.16 2.86
N SER A 5 -9.39 16.50 1.71
CA SER A 5 -9.16 15.06 1.59
C SER A 5 -8.24 14.75 0.41
N ILE A 6 -7.43 13.71 0.55
CA ILE A 6 -6.61 13.13 -0.53
C ILE A 6 -6.74 11.61 -0.51
N LEU A 7 -6.68 11.00 -1.70
CA LEU A 7 -6.58 9.56 -1.87
C LEU A 7 -5.16 9.25 -2.32
N LEU A 8 -4.51 8.32 -1.62
CA LEU A 8 -3.16 7.88 -1.94
C LEU A 8 -3.16 6.38 -2.22
N ARG A 9 -2.37 5.96 -3.20
CA ARG A 9 -2.18 4.56 -3.57
C ARG A 9 -0.72 4.17 -3.48
N PHE A 10 -0.47 2.98 -2.96
CA PHE A 10 0.79 2.28 -3.06
C PHE A 10 0.54 0.95 -3.77
N SER A 11 1.23 0.69 -4.87
CA SER A 11 1.12 -0.56 -5.63
C SER A 11 2.35 -1.41 -5.34
N TYR A 12 2.25 -2.75 -5.36
CA TYR A 12 3.37 -3.70 -5.24
C TYR A 12 3.77 -4.34 -6.58
N PHE A 13 2.85 -4.42 -7.53
CA PHE A 13 3.08 -5.13 -8.80
C PHE A 13 2.40 -4.48 -10.02
N GLU A 14 2.37 -3.14 -10.14
CA GLU A 14 2.09 -2.49 -11.44
C GLU A 14 2.91 -3.15 -12.58
N HIS A 15 2.41 -3.30 -13.80
CA HIS A 15 3.15 -4.04 -14.83
C HIS A 15 4.36 -3.27 -15.40
N ASP A 16 4.48 -1.97 -15.14
CA ASP A 16 5.42 -1.08 -15.85
C ASP A 16 6.82 -0.97 -15.22
N TRP A 17 7.02 -1.48 -14.01
CA TRP A 17 8.22 -1.30 -13.17
C TRP A 17 8.95 -2.63 -12.92
N ILE A 18 8.26 -3.77 -12.98
CA ILE A 18 8.86 -5.10 -12.86
C ILE A 18 9.01 -5.68 -14.25
N THR A 19 10.15 -5.40 -14.87
CA THR A 19 10.52 -5.94 -16.20
C THR A 19 11.32 -7.24 -16.11
N GLU A 20 11.56 -7.74 -14.89
CA GLU A 20 12.38 -8.91 -14.59
C GLU A 20 11.49 -10.14 -14.43
N ASP A 21 11.84 -11.24 -15.10
CA ASP A 21 11.21 -12.54 -14.86
C ASP A 21 11.51 -12.99 -13.43
N ILE A 22 10.45 -13.22 -12.66
CA ILE A 22 10.54 -13.71 -11.27
C ILE A 22 10.71 -15.23 -11.31
N ASP A 23 11.96 -15.69 -11.40
CA ASP A 23 12.31 -17.12 -11.36
C ASP A 23 12.36 -17.66 -9.93
N GLY A 24 11.19 -18.00 -9.39
CA GLY A 24 11.04 -18.69 -8.11
C GLY A 24 10.87 -17.77 -6.89
N PRO A 25 10.61 -18.35 -5.70
CA PRO A 25 10.20 -17.61 -4.50
C PRO A 25 11.24 -16.59 -4.02
N GLU A 26 12.54 -16.91 -4.08
CA GLU A 26 13.61 -16.04 -3.61
C GLU A 26 13.76 -14.79 -4.47
N ALA A 27 13.58 -14.92 -5.80
CA ALA A 27 13.53 -13.78 -6.71
C ALA A 27 12.30 -12.91 -6.42
N GLY A 28 11.17 -13.53 -6.09
CA GLY A 28 9.94 -12.83 -5.72
C GLY A 28 10.08 -12.03 -4.43
N GLU A 29 10.73 -12.59 -3.40
CA GLU A 29 11.03 -11.90 -2.15
C GLU A 29 11.91 -10.68 -2.40
N ALA A 30 13.00 -10.84 -3.16
CA ALA A 30 13.93 -9.74 -3.45
C ALA A 30 13.24 -8.59 -4.21
N VAL A 31 12.42 -8.92 -5.21
CA VAL A 31 11.64 -7.93 -5.97
C VAL A 31 10.63 -7.22 -5.07
N LEU A 32 9.86 -7.97 -4.28
CA LEU A 32 8.87 -7.41 -3.36
C LEU A 32 9.51 -6.46 -2.34
N MET A 33 10.64 -6.84 -1.77
CA MET A 33 11.37 -6.01 -0.81
C MET A 33 11.94 -4.76 -1.46
N ARG A 34 12.49 -4.86 -2.68
CA ARG A 34 12.94 -3.70 -3.45
C ARG A 34 11.79 -2.73 -3.69
N VAL A 35 10.68 -3.25 -4.20
CA VAL A 35 9.45 -2.51 -4.43
C VAL A 35 8.96 -1.80 -3.17
N ALA A 36 8.82 -2.52 -2.05
CA ALA A 36 8.38 -1.94 -0.78
C ALA A 36 9.32 -0.83 -0.30
N SER A 37 10.62 -0.98 -0.53
CA SER A 37 11.64 -0.02 -0.11
C SER A 37 11.72 1.21 -1.02
N GLU A 38 11.54 1.07 -2.33
CA GLU A 38 11.75 2.13 -3.32
C GLU A 38 10.45 2.79 -3.79
N GLY A 39 9.33 2.07 -3.74
CA GLY A 39 8.02 2.57 -4.15
C GLY A 39 7.52 3.72 -3.28
N ASP A 40 6.62 4.53 -3.81
CA ASP A 40 6.07 5.68 -3.10
C ASP A 40 4.54 5.69 -3.13
N TRP A 41 3.95 6.56 -2.31
CA TRP A 41 2.52 6.83 -2.31
C TRP A 41 2.18 7.89 -3.35
N PHE A 42 1.26 7.58 -4.24
CA PHE A 42 0.83 8.48 -5.32
C PHE A 42 -0.60 8.94 -5.10
N GLU A 43 -0.86 10.23 -5.34
CA GLU A 43 -2.23 10.76 -5.33
C GLU A 43 -3.00 10.20 -6.53
N VAL A 44 -4.22 9.73 -6.27
CA VAL A 44 -5.11 9.14 -7.28
C VAL A 44 -6.51 9.75 -7.20
N GLU A 45 -7.23 9.70 -8.31
CA GLU A 45 -8.66 9.97 -8.35
C GLU A 45 -9.40 8.62 -8.42
N GLY A 46 -10.51 8.46 -7.70
CA GLY A 46 -11.24 7.20 -7.75
C GLY A 46 -12.26 7.01 -6.63
N ALA A 47 -12.62 5.74 -6.44
CA ALA A 47 -13.48 5.31 -5.34
C ALA A 47 -12.74 5.48 -4.01
N GLU A 48 -13.49 5.80 -2.96
CA GLU A 48 -12.94 5.85 -1.61
C GLU A 48 -12.76 4.43 -1.08
N PRO A 49 -11.68 4.15 -0.33
CA PRO A 49 -11.53 2.86 0.33
C PRO A 49 -12.56 2.71 1.45
N GLU A 50 -13.08 1.50 1.64
CA GLU A 50 -14.18 1.22 2.60
C GLU A 50 -13.89 0.04 3.56
N GLU A 51 -12.70 -0.55 3.52
CA GLU A 51 -12.42 -1.81 4.24
C GLU A 51 -11.93 -1.59 5.69
N PHE A 52 -11.01 -0.66 5.90
CA PHE A 52 -10.33 -0.44 7.18
C PHE A 52 -10.46 0.99 7.67
N ASP A 53 -10.87 1.16 8.93
CA ASP A 53 -11.02 2.48 9.56
C ASP A 53 -9.74 2.99 10.23
N THR A 54 -8.70 2.16 10.34
CA THR A 54 -7.42 2.54 10.95
C THR A 54 -6.23 2.04 10.14
N LEU A 55 -5.13 2.80 10.17
CA LEU A 55 -3.90 2.44 9.49
C LEU A 55 -3.30 1.14 10.04
N ASP A 56 -3.40 0.90 11.34
CA ASP A 56 -2.88 -0.34 11.94
C ASP A 56 -3.69 -1.56 11.50
N ALA A 57 -5.02 -1.45 11.39
CA ALA A 57 -5.86 -2.53 10.86
C ALA A 57 -5.55 -2.83 9.38
N LEU A 58 -5.32 -1.79 8.57
CA LEU A 58 -4.87 -1.95 7.18
C LEU A 58 -3.52 -2.70 7.12
N ALA A 59 -2.55 -2.28 7.94
CA ALA A 59 -1.25 -2.91 8.00
C ALA A 59 -1.34 -4.39 8.44
N GLU A 60 -2.15 -4.70 9.45
CA GLU A 60 -2.40 -6.09 9.88
C GLU A 60 -3.08 -6.92 8.80
N GLY A 61 -4.02 -6.34 8.04
CA GLY A 61 -4.68 -6.98 6.91
C GLY A 61 -3.68 -7.34 5.81
N ALA A 62 -2.88 -6.37 5.37
CA ALA A 62 -1.84 -6.57 4.38
C ALA A 62 -0.75 -7.56 4.86
N GLU A 63 -0.33 -7.50 6.13
CA GLU A 63 0.63 -8.45 6.70
C GLU A 63 0.09 -9.88 6.69
N ARG A 64 -1.22 -10.08 6.93
CA ARG A 64 -1.84 -11.41 6.89
C ARG A 64 -1.73 -12.04 5.50
N VAL A 65 -1.93 -11.26 4.45
CA VAL A 65 -1.81 -11.75 3.07
C VAL A 65 -0.34 -11.96 2.71
N ILE A 66 0.50 -10.94 2.85
CA ILE A 66 1.90 -11.02 2.42
C ILE A 66 2.69 -12.06 3.22
N ALA A 67 2.58 -12.07 4.55
CA ALA A 67 3.33 -13.01 5.38
C ALA A 67 2.64 -14.36 5.56
N GLY A 68 1.31 -14.38 5.59
CA GLY A 68 0.55 -15.61 5.80
C GLY A 68 0.33 -16.39 4.51
N GLU A 69 -0.20 -15.73 3.47
CA GLU A 69 -0.61 -16.39 2.23
C GLU A 69 0.55 -16.50 1.24
N TRP A 70 1.28 -15.40 1.01
CA TRP A 70 2.42 -15.40 0.09
C TRP A 70 3.71 -15.93 0.71
N GLN A 71 3.72 -16.10 2.04
CA GLN A 71 4.89 -16.54 2.81
C GLN A 71 6.12 -15.62 2.62
N MET A 72 5.87 -14.33 2.39
CA MET A 72 6.87 -13.30 2.16
C MET A 72 7.15 -12.49 3.44
N PRO A 73 8.24 -11.71 3.50
CA PRO A 73 8.56 -10.91 4.68
C PRO A 73 7.50 -9.83 4.98
N ALA A 74 6.98 -9.79 6.21
CA ALA A 74 6.09 -8.73 6.69
C ALA A 74 6.72 -7.31 6.57
N ALA A 75 8.05 -7.23 6.49
CA ALA A 75 8.77 -5.99 6.23
C ALA A 75 8.33 -5.30 4.92
N ALA A 76 7.85 -6.07 3.93
CA ALA A 76 7.30 -5.51 2.69
C ALA A 76 6.07 -4.63 2.92
N VAL A 77 5.28 -4.89 3.98
CA VAL A 77 4.15 -4.02 4.37
C VAL A 77 4.61 -2.84 5.22
N ARG A 78 5.56 -3.10 6.13
CA ARG A 78 5.99 -2.08 7.11
C ARG A 78 6.67 -0.89 6.46
N LEU A 79 7.50 -1.14 5.44
CA LEU A 79 8.23 -0.09 4.74
C LEU A 79 7.29 1.00 4.14
N PRO A 80 6.30 0.66 3.29
CA PRO A 80 5.36 1.65 2.78
C PRO A 80 4.45 2.25 3.86
N VAL A 81 4.03 1.47 4.87
CA VAL A 81 3.22 1.99 5.99
C VAL A 81 3.97 3.02 6.83
N ASP A 82 5.26 2.78 7.12
CA ASP A 82 6.08 3.73 7.88
C ASP A 82 6.29 5.03 7.07
N ARG A 83 6.48 4.93 5.76
CA ARG A 83 6.50 6.11 4.87
C ARG A 83 5.17 6.88 4.91
N LEU A 84 4.03 6.18 4.89
CA LEU A 84 2.72 6.80 5.03
C LEU A 84 2.56 7.50 6.38
N ARG A 85 3.03 6.89 7.48
CA ARG A 85 3.01 7.52 8.81
C ARG A 85 3.79 8.84 8.83
N THR A 86 4.95 8.88 8.18
CA THR A 86 5.71 10.13 8.01
C THR A 86 4.93 11.16 7.19
N LEU A 87 4.35 10.78 6.05
CA LEU A 87 3.51 11.67 5.24
C LEU A 87 2.33 12.26 6.03
N ILE A 88 1.68 11.42 6.85
CA ILE A 88 0.57 11.83 7.72
C ILE A 88 1.06 12.86 8.74
N ALA A 89 2.15 12.56 9.44
CA ALA A 89 2.70 13.43 10.47
C ALA A 89 3.18 14.78 9.92
N ASP A 90 3.94 14.76 8.82
CA ASP A 90 4.52 15.96 8.21
C ASP A 90 3.45 16.84 7.56
N GLY A 91 2.42 16.23 6.97
CA GLY A 91 1.33 16.93 6.29
C GLY A 91 0.17 17.36 7.20
N GLY A 92 0.21 17.00 8.49
CA GLY A 92 -0.89 17.25 9.43
C GLY A 92 -2.18 16.53 9.03
N TRP A 93 -2.05 15.37 8.40
CA TRP A 93 -3.18 14.56 7.96
C TRP A 93 -3.66 13.63 9.07
N THR A 94 -4.85 13.06 8.87
CA THR A 94 -5.41 11.98 9.67
C THR A 94 -5.88 10.89 8.72
N PHE A 95 -5.58 9.64 9.05
CA PHE A 95 -6.11 8.48 8.33
C PHE A 95 -7.64 8.41 8.51
N ALA A 96 -8.37 8.32 7.40
CA ALA A 96 -9.83 8.24 7.41
C ALA A 96 -10.35 6.86 7.03
N ALA A 97 -9.75 6.23 6.02
CA ALA A 97 -10.11 4.89 5.56
C ALA A 97 -8.97 4.28 4.75
N GLY A 98 -8.95 2.96 4.62
CA GLY A 98 -8.01 2.23 3.76
C GLY A 98 -8.56 0.91 3.26
N GLU A 99 -7.91 0.38 2.24
CA GLU A 99 -8.27 -0.86 1.56
C GLU A 99 -6.99 -1.55 1.11
N PHE A 100 -6.97 -2.88 1.20
CA PHE A 100 -5.90 -3.70 0.65
C PHE A 100 -6.50 -4.67 -0.36
N SER A 101 -6.17 -4.48 -1.63
CA SER A 101 -6.79 -5.22 -2.73
C SER A 101 -5.76 -6.03 -3.50
N GLU A 102 -6.11 -7.28 -3.76
CA GLU A 102 -5.42 -8.18 -4.69
C GLU A 102 -6.27 -8.33 -5.95
N PHE A 103 -5.81 -7.79 -7.07
CA PHE A 103 -6.50 -7.94 -8.35
C PHE A 103 -6.18 -9.31 -8.98
N VAL A 104 -7.08 -10.27 -8.81
CA VAL A 104 -7.01 -11.57 -9.50
C VAL A 104 -7.52 -11.42 -10.93
N GLY A 105 -6.60 -11.31 -11.89
CA GLY A 105 -6.84 -11.12 -13.33
C GLY A 105 -5.52 -10.94 -14.09
N ASN A 106 -5.54 -10.54 -15.37
CA ASN A 106 -4.37 -10.43 -16.26
C ASN A 106 -3.23 -9.49 -15.79
N HIS A 107 -3.34 -8.86 -14.60
CA HIS A 107 -2.46 -7.79 -14.15
C HIS A 107 -1.81 -7.99 -12.77
N HIS A 108 -2.22 -8.98 -11.97
CA HIS A 108 -1.55 -9.32 -10.69
C HIS A 108 -1.25 -8.13 -9.74
N ASP A 109 -1.99 -7.03 -9.84
CA ASP A 109 -1.73 -5.83 -9.06
C ASP A 109 -2.18 -6.06 -7.62
N THR A 110 -1.26 -5.87 -6.68
CA THR A 110 -1.58 -5.83 -5.25
C THR A 110 -1.34 -4.41 -4.76
N GLU A 111 -2.32 -3.80 -4.11
CA GLU A 111 -2.29 -2.36 -3.80
C GLU A 111 -2.84 -2.06 -2.41
N MET A 112 -2.36 -0.97 -1.83
CA MET A 112 -3.00 -0.29 -0.70
C MET A 112 -3.56 1.04 -1.17
N LEU A 113 -4.84 1.27 -0.91
CA LEU A 113 -5.50 2.56 -1.13
C LEU A 113 -5.85 3.17 0.22
N VAL A 114 -5.55 4.44 0.42
CA VAL A 114 -5.85 5.15 1.67
C VAL A 114 -6.47 6.51 1.41
N LYS A 115 -7.42 6.88 2.26
CA LYS A 115 -7.99 8.22 2.34
C LYS A 115 -7.43 8.94 3.55
N LEU A 116 -6.87 10.12 3.31
CA LEU A 116 -6.41 11.02 4.36
C LEU A 116 -7.26 12.29 4.38
N VAL A 117 -7.50 12.83 5.58
CA VAL A 117 -8.26 14.08 5.78
C VAL A 117 -7.50 15.03 6.69
N ARG A 118 -7.71 16.34 6.51
CA ARG A 118 -7.23 17.36 7.47
C ARG A 118 -8.13 18.58 7.47
N ASP A 119 -8.17 19.25 8.61
CA ASP A 119 -8.83 20.55 8.74
C ASP A 119 -7.95 21.66 8.15
N ARG A 120 -8.60 22.66 7.54
CA ARG A 120 -7.96 23.87 7.02
C ARG A 120 -8.31 25.10 7.84
#